data_AF-A0A0E7UFK4-F1
#
_entry.id   AF-A0A0E7UFK4-F1
#
_cell.length_a   1.000
_cell.length_b   1.000
_cell.length_c   1.000
_cell.angle_alpha   90.00
_cell.angle_beta   90.00
_cell.angle_gamma   90.00
#
_symmetry.space_group_name_H-M   'P 1'
#
loop_
_entity.id
_entity.type
_entity.pdbx_description
1 polymer ?
#
loop_
_entity_poly.entity_id
_entity_poly.type
_entity_poly.pdbx_seq_one_letter_code
_entity_poly.pdbx_strand_id
1 'polypeptide(L)'
;MDLSKIQFGVDAATSLAILASAITFLINQRLKTRETKRRQLDESVRAVTVDEFQSALGNLSTAYVKEIVRHTVPLQASVSRGLERLEKSLELDPKRANVLMDAMANTTQAISDYINAICAYNYQIYPLLDSIEGGESQIQEFRRNLQRLMDSYNNIGRGHESLFKEVRALCDFCAAHPLEQADHEALQRMAMSIVADKDYRQWVDSFVPSGKEEAYWACVDKGDFEGEKDLLMRVVSNVIGGFYKAPARMQAQVIYLAYSAIIDARQQCKEFLVGMAAINYWLIRKGGGSESLPDVIQRYRSQAVFAVDSEIR
;
A
#
# COMPACT_ATOMS: atom_id res chain seq x y z
N MET A 1 -21.55 21.55 3.60
CA MET A 1 -21.26 21.50 2.15
C MET A 1 -19.84 20.96 1.96
N ASP A 2 -19.74 19.86 1.24
CA ASP A 2 -18.58 18.97 1.13
C ASP A 2 -17.42 19.58 0.29
N LEU A 3 -16.60 20.44 0.89
CA LEU A 3 -15.37 20.91 0.23
C LEU A 3 -14.37 19.77 0.01
N SER A 4 -14.33 18.78 0.91
CA SER A 4 -13.45 17.62 0.77
C SER A 4 -13.87 16.69 -0.37
N LYS A 5 -15.18 16.38 -0.53
CA LYS A 5 -15.61 15.49 -1.64
C LYS A 5 -15.42 16.13 -3.02
N ILE A 6 -15.51 17.45 -3.11
CA ILE A 6 -15.24 18.18 -4.37
C ILE A 6 -13.75 18.11 -4.68
N GLN A 7 -12.87 18.30 -3.70
CA GLN A 7 -11.42 18.23 -3.90
C GLN A 7 -10.94 16.83 -4.30
N PHE A 8 -11.48 15.77 -3.68
CA PHE A 8 -11.17 14.37 -4.07
C PHE A 8 -11.75 13.97 -5.43
N GLY A 9 -12.95 14.44 -5.77
CA GLY A 9 -13.53 14.25 -7.09
C GLY A 9 -12.67 14.91 -8.18
N VAL A 10 -12.05 16.04 -7.86
CA VAL A 10 -11.12 16.74 -8.75
C VAL A 10 -9.77 16.02 -8.82
N ASP A 11 -9.16 15.57 -7.72
CA ASP A 11 -7.83 14.90 -7.77
C ASP A 11 -7.87 13.52 -8.41
N ALA A 12 -8.92 12.73 -8.17
CA ALA A 12 -9.10 11.43 -8.83
C ALA A 12 -9.42 11.60 -10.33
N ALA A 13 -10.25 12.59 -10.69
CA ALA A 13 -10.53 12.91 -12.09
C ALA A 13 -9.31 13.51 -12.80
N THR A 14 -8.48 14.27 -12.10
CA THR A 14 -7.24 14.86 -12.64
C THR A 14 -6.18 13.79 -12.83
N SER A 15 -5.99 12.88 -11.87
CA SER A 15 -5.12 11.71 -12.03
C SER A 15 -5.58 10.79 -13.17
N LEU A 16 -6.91 10.55 -13.28
CA LEU A 16 -7.51 9.80 -14.38
C LEU A 16 -7.33 10.52 -15.72
N ALA A 17 -7.48 11.85 -15.75
CA ALA A 17 -7.28 12.66 -16.95
C ALA A 17 -5.81 12.74 -17.36
N ILE A 18 -4.87 12.81 -16.42
CA ILE A 18 -3.42 12.78 -16.68
C ILE A 18 -3.02 11.40 -17.22
N LEU A 19 -3.43 10.32 -16.57
CA LEU A 19 -3.18 8.95 -17.04
C LEU A 19 -3.84 8.69 -18.39
N ALA A 20 -5.11 9.07 -18.57
CA ALA A 20 -5.82 8.93 -19.83
C ALA A 20 -5.21 9.80 -20.93
N SER A 21 -4.75 11.02 -20.63
CA SER A 21 -4.11 11.91 -21.61
C SER A 21 -2.72 11.41 -22.01
N ALA A 22 -1.95 10.87 -21.06
CA ALA A 22 -0.66 10.24 -21.32
C ALA A 22 -0.83 8.96 -22.18
N ILE A 23 -1.80 8.11 -21.84
CA ILE A 23 -2.16 6.93 -22.64
C ILE A 23 -2.65 7.36 -24.03
N THR A 24 -3.55 8.34 -24.13
CA THR A 24 -4.09 8.86 -25.40
C THR A 24 -2.98 9.49 -26.26
N PHE A 25 -2.02 10.19 -25.65
CA PHE A 25 -0.86 10.75 -26.34
C PHE A 25 0.02 9.64 -26.93
N LEU A 26 0.27 8.57 -26.17
CA LEU A 26 1.02 7.40 -26.64
C LEU A 26 0.29 6.65 -27.76
N ILE A 27 -1.05 6.58 -27.72
CA ILE A 27 -1.89 6.00 -28.78
C ILE A 27 -1.82 6.84 -30.06
N ASN A 28 -1.94 8.17 -29.95
CA ASN A 28 -1.95 9.07 -31.11
C ASN A 28 -0.60 9.16 -31.83
N GLN A 29 0.52 8.86 -31.16
CA GLN A 29 1.85 8.86 -31.78
C GLN A 29 2.02 7.71 -32.79
N ARG A 30 1.21 6.65 -32.69
CA ARG A 30 1.27 5.43 -33.51
C ARG A 30 0.63 5.58 -34.90
N LEU A 31 -0.39 6.45 -35.02
CA LEU A 31 -1.09 6.70 -36.28
C LEU A 31 -0.22 7.38 -37.36
N LYS A 32 0.95 7.92 -36.97
CA LYS A 32 1.79 8.74 -37.87
C LYS A 32 2.91 8.01 -38.60
N THR A 33 3.09 6.69 -38.46
CA THR A 33 4.28 6.07 -39.06
C THR A 33 4.07 4.63 -39.54
N ARG A 34 3.89 4.46 -40.85
CA ARG A 34 4.03 3.19 -41.58
C ARG A 34 4.91 3.41 -42.80
N GLU A 35 6.00 2.64 -42.89
CA GLU A 35 6.86 2.27 -44.06
C GLU A 35 8.26 1.92 -43.47
N THR A 36 8.98 0.82 -43.75
CA THR A 36 9.08 -0.16 -44.84
C THR A 36 9.87 -1.44 -44.38
N LYS A 37 9.95 -2.49 -45.21
CA LYS A 37 10.33 -3.91 -44.92
C LYS A 37 11.81 -4.20 -44.55
N ARG A 38 12.01 -5.33 -43.83
CA ARG A 38 13.14 -5.79 -42.98
C ARG A 38 13.20 -5.18 -41.57
N ARG A 39 12.91 -3.89 -41.44
CA ARG A 39 12.42 -3.31 -40.18
C ARG A 39 11.08 -3.89 -39.73
N GLN A 40 10.31 -4.50 -40.64
CA GLN A 40 8.96 -4.96 -40.32
C GLN A 40 8.83 -6.09 -39.31
N LEU A 41 9.82 -6.96 -39.11
CA LEU A 41 9.70 -8.01 -38.09
C LEU A 41 10.00 -7.45 -36.70
N ASP A 42 11.11 -6.73 -36.52
CA ASP A 42 11.40 -6.00 -35.27
C ASP A 42 10.35 -4.91 -34.98
N GLU A 43 9.92 -4.14 -35.97
CA GLU A 43 8.86 -3.15 -35.81
C GLU A 43 7.50 -3.83 -35.57
N SER A 44 7.24 -5.02 -36.11
CA SER A 44 6.01 -5.78 -35.82
C SER A 44 6.03 -6.36 -34.41
N VAL A 45 7.15 -6.96 -33.98
CA VAL A 45 7.33 -7.46 -32.61
C VAL A 45 7.22 -6.29 -31.64
N ARG A 46 7.98 -5.21 -31.86
CA ARG A 46 7.90 -3.97 -31.07
C ARG A 46 6.50 -3.36 -31.08
N ALA A 47 5.77 -3.41 -32.21
CA ALA A 47 4.40 -2.94 -32.29
C ALA A 47 3.45 -3.79 -31.44
N VAL A 48 3.58 -5.12 -31.49
CA VAL A 48 2.82 -6.05 -30.64
C VAL A 48 3.18 -5.84 -29.16
N THR A 49 4.47 -5.70 -28.85
CA THR A 49 4.95 -5.37 -27.49
C THR A 49 4.32 -4.07 -26.99
N VAL A 50 4.31 -3.02 -27.80
CA VAL A 50 3.66 -1.75 -27.45
C VAL A 50 2.15 -1.92 -27.22
N ASP A 51 1.45 -2.70 -28.05
CA ASP A 51 0.02 -2.94 -27.87
C ASP A 51 -0.29 -3.68 -26.57
N GLU A 52 0.46 -4.74 -26.27
CA GLU A 52 0.29 -5.49 -25.02
C GLU A 52 0.64 -4.63 -23.81
N PHE A 53 1.70 -3.82 -23.88
CA PHE A 53 2.03 -2.85 -22.83
C PHE A 53 0.93 -1.80 -22.64
N GLN A 54 0.36 -1.27 -23.72
CA GLN A 54 -0.72 -0.29 -23.66
C GLN A 54 -2.00 -0.89 -23.09
N SER A 55 -2.34 -2.12 -23.49
CA SER A 55 -3.46 -2.89 -22.95
C SER A 55 -3.29 -3.15 -21.45
N ALA A 56 -2.13 -3.67 -21.04
CA ALA A 56 -1.80 -3.90 -19.64
C ALA A 56 -1.81 -2.60 -18.82
N LEU A 57 -1.22 -1.52 -19.34
CA LEU A 57 -1.27 -0.19 -18.72
C LEU A 57 -2.70 0.33 -18.55
N GLY A 58 -3.56 0.16 -19.55
CA GLY A 58 -4.97 0.56 -19.49
C GLY A 58 -5.75 -0.20 -18.42
N ASN A 59 -5.55 -1.51 -18.34
CA ASN A 59 -6.21 -2.36 -17.35
C ASN A 59 -5.71 -2.09 -15.94
N LEU A 60 -4.39 -2.02 -15.75
CA LEU A 60 -3.77 -1.72 -14.46
C LEU A 60 -4.13 -0.30 -13.99
N SER A 61 -4.06 0.72 -14.85
CA SER A 61 -4.48 2.08 -14.46
C SER A 61 -5.95 2.15 -14.06
N THR A 62 -6.82 1.41 -14.76
CA THR A 62 -8.24 1.30 -14.38
C THR A 62 -8.41 0.65 -13.01
N ALA A 63 -7.74 -0.49 -12.77
CA ALA A 63 -7.78 -1.18 -11.48
C ALA A 63 -7.22 -0.30 -10.34
N TYR A 64 -6.12 0.41 -10.59
CA TYR A 64 -5.54 1.34 -9.62
C TYR A 64 -6.54 2.42 -9.20
N VAL A 65 -7.21 3.07 -10.15
CA VAL A 65 -8.15 4.16 -9.81
C VAL A 65 -9.46 3.65 -9.25
N LYS A 66 -10.08 2.65 -9.91
CA LYS A 66 -11.44 2.21 -9.56
C LYS A 66 -11.52 1.32 -8.34
N GLU A 67 -10.48 0.54 -8.08
CA GLU A 67 -10.44 -0.39 -6.96
C GLU A 67 -9.54 0.18 -5.85
N ILE A 68 -8.24 0.37 -6.10
CA ILE A 68 -7.28 0.73 -5.04
C ILE A 68 -7.55 2.13 -4.48
N VAL A 69 -7.54 3.17 -5.32
CA VAL A 69 -7.74 4.56 -4.86
C VAL A 69 -9.12 4.72 -4.21
N ARG A 70 -10.16 4.20 -4.85
CA ARG A 70 -11.54 4.29 -4.36
C ARG A 70 -11.71 3.66 -2.98
N HIS A 71 -11.19 2.46 -2.75
CA HIS A 71 -11.30 1.79 -1.45
C HIS A 71 -10.45 2.46 -0.36
N THR A 72 -9.39 3.18 -0.73
CA THR A 72 -8.54 3.91 0.23
C THR A 72 -9.18 5.20 0.76
N VAL A 73 -10.12 5.82 0.03
CA VAL A 73 -10.69 7.15 0.36
C VAL A 73 -11.22 7.26 1.80
N PRO A 74 -12.01 6.31 2.33
CA PRO A 74 -12.54 6.42 3.70
C PRO A 74 -11.43 6.46 4.76
N LEU A 75 -10.36 5.68 4.56
CA LEU A 75 -9.20 5.67 5.45
C LEU A 75 -8.45 6.99 5.37
N GLN A 76 -8.13 7.43 4.16
CA GLN A 76 -7.42 8.67 3.92
C GLN A 76 -8.15 9.89 4.51
N ALA A 77 -9.47 9.99 4.30
CA ALA A 77 -10.27 11.07 4.85
C ALA A 77 -10.31 11.08 6.39
N SER A 78 -10.15 9.91 7.01
CA SER A 78 -10.18 9.75 8.47
C SER A 78 -8.81 9.97 9.11
N VAL A 79 -7.74 9.46 8.48
CA VAL A 79 -6.37 9.47 9.01
C VAL A 79 -5.63 10.78 8.70
N SER A 80 -5.87 11.40 7.53
CA SER A 80 -5.21 12.67 7.11
C SER A 80 -5.40 13.83 8.10
N ARG A 81 -6.42 13.74 8.96
CA ARG A 81 -6.74 14.73 9.99
C ARG A 81 -5.91 14.54 11.27
N GLY A 82 -5.09 13.51 11.35
CA GLY A 82 -4.27 13.17 12.50
C GLY A 82 -4.95 12.19 13.46
N LEU A 83 -4.12 11.49 14.24
CA LEU A 83 -4.52 10.42 15.15
C LEU A 83 -5.56 10.88 16.19
N GLU A 84 -5.40 12.08 16.77
CA GLU A 84 -6.32 12.63 17.76
C GLU A 84 -7.73 12.88 17.20
N ARG A 85 -7.84 13.30 15.94
CA ARG A 85 -9.14 13.50 15.30
C ARG A 85 -9.78 12.19 14.90
N LEU A 86 -8.98 11.19 14.52
CA LEU A 86 -9.45 9.83 14.28
C LEU A 86 -10.03 9.23 15.56
N GLU A 87 -9.28 9.30 16.66
CA GLU A 87 -9.72 8.87 18.00
C GLU A 87 -11.06 9.49 18.39
N LYS A 88 -11.18 10.82 18.38
CA LYS A 88 -12.45 11.52 18.67
C LYS A 88 -13.59 11.07 17.75
N SER A 89 -13.29 10.75 16.49
CA SER A 89 -14.32 10.28 15.56
C SER A 89 -14.81 8.87 15.87
N LEU A 90 -13.94 8.00 16.42
CA LEU A 90 -14.30 6.65 16.88
C LEU A 90 -15.03 6.69 18.22
N GLU A 91 -14.73 7.64 19.09
CA GLU A 91 -15.51 7.88 20.32
C GLU A 91 -16.96 8.27 20.00
N LEU A 92 -17.14 9.16 19.02
CA LEU A 92 -18.47 9.63 18.60
C LEU A 92 -19.26 8.59 17.82
N ASP A 93 -18.59 7.76 17.03
CA ASP A 93 -19.21 6.69 16.23
C ASP A 93 -18.33 5.43 16.25
N PRO A 94 -18.49 4.54 17.25
CA PRO A 94 -17.71 3.31 17.35
C PRO A 94 -17.89 2.37 16.16
N LYS A 95 -19.03 2.41 15.46
CA LYS A 95 -19.28 1.57 14.28
C LYS A 95 -18.42 1.99 13.09
N ARG A 96 -17.92 3.21 13.06
CA ARG A 96 -16.99 3.71 12.04
C ARG A 96 -15.72 2.87 11.96
N ALA A 97 -15.28 2.28 13.06
CA ALA A 97 -14.13 1.39 13.08
C ALA A 97 -14.30 0.22 12.09
N ASN A 98 -15.52 -0.31 11.93
CA ASN A 98 -15.83 -1.37 10.96
C ASN A 98 -15.73 -0.89 9.52
N VAL A 99 -16.25 0.31 9.24
CA VAL A 99 -16.17 0.90 7.91
C VAL A 99 -14.72 1.11 7.49
N LEU A 100 -13.86 1.52 8.43
CA LEU A 100 -12.43 1.70 8.17
C LEU A 100 -11.72 0.36 7.98
N MET A 101 -12.06 -0.67 8.75
CA MET A 101 -11.57 -2.03 8.50
C MET A 101 -11.97 -2.57 7.12
N ASP A 102 -13.25 -2.45 6.76
CA ASP A 102 -13.72 -2.94 5.47
C ASP A 102 -13.00 -2.21 4.34
N ALA A 103 -12.77 -0.90 4.49
CA ALA A 103 -11.95 -0.13 3.56
C ALA A 103 -10.50 -0.65 3.49
N MET A 104 -9.89 -1.03 4.62
CA MET A 104 -8.55 -1.63 4.65
C MET A 104 -8.53 -2.97 3.92
N ALA A 105 -9.41 -3.90 4.29
CA ALA A 105 -9.49 -5.24 3.70
C ALA A 105 -9.75 -5.17 2.19
N ASN A 106 -10.70 -4.33 1.75
CA ASN A 106 -10.99 -4.13 0.34
C ASN A 106 -9.80 -3.53 -0.42
N THR A 107 -9.06 -2.60 0.19
CA THR A 107 -7.86 -2.02 -0.43
C THR A 107 -6.74 -3.05 -0.54
N THR A 108 -6.49 -3.82 0.52
CA THR A 108 -5.49 -4.91 0.52
C THR A 108 -5.82 -5.94 -0.56
N GLN A 109 -7.08 -6.37 -0.65
CA GLN A 109 -7.52 -7.29 -1.69
C GLN A 109 -7.34 -6.70 -3.08
N ALA A 110 -7.71 -5.43 -3.30
CA ALA A 110 -7.50 -4.76 -4.58
C ALA A 110 -6.03 -4.68 -4.98
N ILE A 111 -5.11 -4.46 -4.03
CA ILE A 111 -3.66 -4.49 -4.28
C ILE A 111 -3.20 -5.91 -4.61
N SER A 112 -3.70 -6.92 -3.90
CA SER A 112 -3.42 -8.34 -4.21
C SER A 112 -3.85 -8.70 -5.64
N ASP A 113 -5.07 -8.34 -6.02
CA ASP A 113 -5.61 -8.61 -7.36
C ASP A 113 -4.81 -7.86 -8.44
N TYR A 114 -4.37 -6.64 -8.12
CA TYR A 114 -3.50 -5.85 -8.98
C TYR A 114 -2.12 -6.51 -9.19
N ILE A 115 -1.51 -7.05 -8.13
CA ILE A 115 -0.25 -7.82 -8.23
C ILE A 115 -0.46 -9.08 -9.05
N ASN A 116 -1.56 -9.82 -8.84
CA ASN A 116 -1.89 -11.02 -9.60
C ASN A 116 -2.04 -10.72 -11.09
N ALA A 117 -2.68 -9.59 -11.44
CA ALA A 117 -2.76 -9.13 -12.82
C ALA A 117 -1.38 -8.85 -13.43
N ILE A 118 -0.48 -8.21 -12.69
CA ILE A 118 0.92 -8.00 -13.14
C ILE A 118 1.62 -9.34 -13.37
N CYS A 119 1.51 -10.28 -12.43
CA CYS A 119 2.09 -11.61 -12.56
C CYS A 119 1.58 -12.35 -13.79
N ALA A 120 0.29 -12.20 -14.14
CA ALA A 120 -0.26 -12.75 -15.37
C ALA A 120 0.34 -12.07 -16.62
N TYR A 121 0.48 -10.74 -16.61
CA TYR A 121 1.11 -10.01 -17.70
C TYR A 121 2.59 -10.36 -17.90
N ASN A 122 3.31 -10.80 -16.86
CA ASN A 122 4.72 -11.22 -16.99
C ASN A 122 4.93 -12.26 -18.09
N TYR A 123 4.02 -13.24 -18.20
CA TYR A 123 4.13 -14.31 -19.18
C TYR A 123 3.95 -13.82 -20.63
N GLN A 124 3.31 -12.66 -20.81
CA GLN A 124 3.10 -12.04 -22.12
C GLN A 124 4.18 -11.00 -22.42
N ILE A 125 4.51 -10.17 -21.43
CA ILE A 125 5.43 -9.04 -21.56
C ILE A 125 6.89 -9.47 -21.63
N TYR A 126 7.32 -10.47 -20.86
CA TYR A 126 8.74 -10.84 -20.81
C TYR A 126 9.27 -11.37 -22.13
N PRO A 127 8.62 -12.34 -22.81
CA PRO A 127 9.09 -12.81 -24.10
C PRO A 127 9.16 -11.69 -25.15
N LEU A 128 8.22 -10.75 -25.07
CA LEU A 128 8.16 -9.60 -25.98
C LEU A 128 9.28 -8.58 -25.72
N LEU A 129 9.66 -8.34 -24.48
CA LEU A 129 10.83 -7.52 -24.16
C LEU A 129 12.14 -8.22 -24.53
N ASP A 130 12.26 -9.51 -24.24
CA ASP A 130 13.47 -10.32 -24.50
C ASP A 130 13.80 -10.39 -25.99
N SER A 131 12.78 -10.34 -26.84
CA SER A 131 12.92 -10.34 -28.31
C SER A 131 13.38 -9.00 -28.92
N ILE A 132 13.56 -7.93 -28.12
CA ILE A 132 13.99 -6.61 -28.60
C ILE A 132 15.42 -6.31 -28.13
N GLU A 133 16.23 -5.72 -29.02
CA GLU A 133 17.60 -5.29 -28.69
C GLU A 133 17.61 -4.32 -27.49
N GLY A 134 18.41 -4.66 -26.46
CA GLY A 134 18.49 -3.91 -25.21
C GLY A 134 17.40 -4.20 -24.19
N GLY A 135 16.45 -5.10 -24.51
CA GLY A 135 15.27 -5.49 -23.72
C GLY A 135 15.55 -5.98 -22.29
N GLU A 136 16.75 -6.49 -22.04
CA GLU A 136 17.17 -6.97 -20.72
C GLU A 136 17.07 -5.87 -19.65
N SER A 137 17.42 -4.62 -20.00
CA SER A 137 17.33 -3.49 -19.08
C SER A 137 15.90 -3.18 -18.66
N GLN A 138 14.93 -3.32 -19.57
CA GLN A 138 13.50 -3.15 -19.31
C GLN A 138 12.95 -4.29 -18.46
N ILE A 139 13.40 -5.53 -18.71
CA ILE A 139 13.03 -6.69 -17.88
C ILE A 139 13.52 -6.51 -16.45
N GLN A 140 14.77 -6.08 -16.27
CA GLN A 140 15.33 -5.81 -14.94
C GLN A 140 14.56 -4.70 -14.21
N GLU A 141 14.23 -3.61 -14.91
CA GLU A 141 13.41 -2.53 -14.34
C GLU A 141 12.02 -3.01 -13.91
N PHE A 142 11.34 -3.75 -14.79
CA PHE A 142 10.04 -4.33 -14.51
C PHE A 142 10.09 -5.22 -13.27
N ARG A 143 11.04 -6.16 -13.21
CA ARG A 143 11.23 -7.08 -12.06
C ARG A 143 11.46 -6.32 -10.77
N ARG A 144 12.31 -5.30 -10.81
CA ARG A 144 12.62 -4.48 -9.63
C ARG A 144 11.38 -3.77 -9.11
N ASN A 145 10.55 -3.21 -9.99
CA ASN A 145 9.33 -2.52 -9.58
C ASN A 145 8.27 -3.50 -9.05
N LEU A 146 8.12 -4.68 -9.65
CA LEU A 146 7.25 -5.74 -9.12
C LEU A 146 7.73 -6.21 -7.74
N GLN A 147 9.03 -6.43 -7.55
CA GLN A 147 9.58 -6.85 -6.26
C GLN A 147 9.30 -5.80 -5.17
N ARG A 148 9.55 -4.52 -5.45
CA ARG A 148 9.24 -3.42 -4.50
C ARG A 148 7.76 -3.37 -4.11
N LEU A 149 6.87 -3.59 -5.08
CA LEU A 149 5.44 -3.67 -4.83
C LEU A 149 5.08 -4.88 -3.96
N MET A 150 5.63 -6.05 -4.24
CA MET A 150 5.41 -7.26 -3.44
C MET A 150 5.95 -7.09 -2.01
N ASP A 151 7.14 -6.51 -1.84
CA ASP A 151 7.72 -6.23 -0.52
C ASP A 151 6.82 -5.29 0.29
N SER A 152 6.28 -4.25 -0.36
CA SER A 152 5.35 -3.32 0.29
C SER A 152 4.00 -3.94 0.59
N TYR A 153 3.48 -4.82 -0.26
CA TYR A 153 2.25 -5.57 0.00
C TYR A 153 2.41 -6.53 1.18
N ASN A 154 3.53 -7.24 1.24
CA ASN A 154 3.86 -8.11 2.37
C ASN A 154 3.94 -7.30 3.68
N ASN A 155 4.33 -6.02 3.63
CA ASN A 155 4.31 -5.14 4.79
C ASN A 155 2.89 -4.84 5.29
N ILE A 156 1.89 -4.73 4.41
CA ILE A 156 0.47 -4.66 4.82
C ILE A 156 0.08 -5.94 5.58
N GLY A 157 0.54 -7.08 5.09
CA GLY A 157 0.26 -8.41 5.64
C GLY A 157 0.95 -8.74 6.96
N ARG A 158 1.76 -7.83 7.55
CA ARG A 158 2.43 -8.01 8.86
C ARG A 158 1.46 -7.91 10.04
N GLY A 159 0.34 -8.60 9.95
CA GLY A 159 -0.58 -8.75 11.07
C GLY A 159 -1.42 -7.52 11.42
N HIS A 160 -1.42 -6.42 10.66
CA HIS A 160 -2.26 -5.25 10.99
C HIS A 160 -3.77 -5.58 11.09
N GLU A 161 -4.27 -6.45 10.21
CA GLU A 161 -5.66 -6.91 10.26
C GLU A 161 -5.91 -7.81 11.48
N SER A 162 -5.00 -8.73 11.77
CA SER A 162 -5.06 -9.62 12.94
C SER A 162 -5.01 -8.83 14.24
N LEU A 163 -4.06 -7.89 14.35
CA LEU A 163 -3.92 -6.95 15.47
C LEU A 163 -5.22 -6.18 15.68
N PHE A 164 -5.81 -5.66 14.60
CA PHE A 164 -7.06 -4.92 14.72
C PHE A 164 -8.18 -5.80 15.28
N LYS A 165 -8.31 -7.05 14.80
CA LYS A 165 -9.32 -8.00 15.30
C LYS A 165 -9.13 -8.29 16.79
N GLU A 166 -7.90 -8.52 17.23
CA GLU A 166 -7.57 -8.76 18.64
C GLU A 166 -7.80 -7.53 19.52
N VAL A 167 -7.34 -6.35 19.08
CA VAL A 167 -7.56 -5.06 19.75
C VAL A 167 -9.06 -4.79 19.89
N ARG A 168 -9.85 -5.06 18.85
CA ARG A 168 -11.30 -4.91 18.94
C ARG A 168 -11.91 -5.89 19.93
N ALA A 169 -11.54 -7.18 19.87
CA ALA A 169 -12.03 -8.16 20.81
C ALA A 169 -11.73 -7.77 22.27
N LEU A 170 -10.54 -7.22 22.51
CA LEU A 170 -10.15 -6.73 23.83
C LEU A 170 -10.88 -5.44 24.23
N CYS A 171 -11.15 -4.52 23.30
CA CYS A 171 -12.03 -3.37 23.55
C CYS A 171 -13.44 -3.84 23.95
N ASP A 172 -14.02 -4.77 23.20
CA ASP A 172 -15.36 -5.29 23.43
C ASP A 172 -15.44 -6.02 24.79
N PHE A 173 -14.41 -6.79 25.14
CA PHE A 173 -14.26 -7.41 26.46
C PHE A 173 -14.20 -6.36 27.57
N CYS A 174 -13.32 -5.37 27.48
CA CYS A 174 -13.17 -4.34 28.52
C CYS A 174 -14.44 -3.48 28.67
N ALA A 175 -15.18 -3.26 27.58
CA ALA A 175 -16.46 -2.53 27.62
C ALA A 175 -17.57 -3.34 28.31
N ALA A 176 -17.58 -4.66 28.15
CA ALA A 176 -18.56 -5.55 28.80
C ALA A 176 -18.22 -5.87 30.27
N HIS A 177 -16.94 -5.78 30.64
CA HIS A 177 -16.44 -6.22 31.94
C HIS A 177 -15.62 -5.11 32.61
N PRO A 178 -16.21 -4.35 33.56
CA PRO A 178 -15.46 -3.43 34.43
C PRO A 178 -14.25 -4.13 35.05
N LEU A 179 -13.15 -3.41 35.24
CA LEU A 179 -11.87 -4.01 35.64
C LEU A 179 -11.96 -4.84 36.93
N GLU A 180 -12.78 -4.41 37.89
CA GLU A 180 -13.00 -5.09 39.18
C GLU A 180 -13.82 -6.38 39.06
N GLN A 181 -14.52 -6.57 37.94
CA GLN A 181 -15.43 -7.69 37.68
C GLN A 181 -14.95 -8.56 36.52
N ALA A 182 -13.83 -8.22 35.90
CA ALA A 182 -13.28 -8.93 34.76
C ALA A 182 -12.67 -10.27 35.19
N ASP A 183 -12.82 -11.28 34.32
CA ASP A 183 -12.01 -12.49 34.41
C ASP A 183 -10.55 -12.11 34.10
N HIS A 184 -9.74 -11.99 35.15
CA HIS A 184 -8.35 -11.57 35.05
C HIS A 184 -7.49 -12.56 34.25
N GLU A 185 -7.82 -13.85 34.28
CA GLU A 185 -7.07 -14.86 33.51
C GLU A 185 -7.36 -14.71 32.02
N ALA A 186 -8.64 -14.56 31.65
CA ALA A 186 -9.04 -14.29 30.27
C ALA A 186 -8.44 -12.98 29.74
N LEU A 187 -8.52 -11.91 30.55
CA LEU A 187 -7.97 -10.60 30.22
C LEU A 187 -6.46 -10.63 29.98
N GLN A 188 -5.70 -11.30 30.87
CA GLN A 188 -4.26 -11.48 30.71
C GLN A 188 -3.94 -12.30 29.47
N ARG A 189 -4.70 -13.36 29.18
CA ARG A 189 -4.50 -14.20 28.00
C ARG A 189 -4.69 -13.41 26.69
N MET A 190 -5.74 -12.59 26.61
CA MET A 190 -5.98 -11.71 25.45
C MET A 190 -4.90 -10.63 25.31
N ALA A 191 -4.44 -10.04 26.41
CA ALA A 191 -3.31 -9.13 26.34
C ALA A 191 -2.03 -9.84 25.89
N MET A 192 -1.81 -11.10 26.31
CA MET A 192 -0.61 -11.88 25.98
C MET A 192 -0.55 -12.31 24.54
N SER A 193 -1.69 -12.65 23.92
CA SER A 193 -1.70 -12.91 22.49
C SER A 193 -1.21 -11.70 21.70
N ILE A 194 -1.53 -10.48 22.15
CA ILE A 194 -1.10 -9.25 21.48
C ILE A 194 0.37 -8.93 21.77
N VAL A 195 0.79 -8.86 23.03
CA VAL A 195 2.13 -8.32 23.35
C VAL A 195 3.29 -9.28 23.03
N ALA A 196 3.00 -10.58 22.92
CA ALA A 196 4.00 -11.58 22.56
C ALA A 196 4.13 -11.78 21.04
N ASP A 197 3.23 -11.21 20.24
CA ASP A 197 3.29 -11.32 18.78
C ASP A 197 4.26 -10.28 18.20
N LYS A 198 5.26 -10.78 17.46
CA LYS A 198 6.33 -9.97 16.85
C LYS A 198 5.82 -9.14 15.69
N ASP A 199 4.76 -9.59 15.00
CA ASP A 199 4.16 -8.84 13.91
C ASP A 199 3.50 -7.54 14.44
N TYR A 200 3.17 -7.50 15.73
CA TYR A 200 2.54 -6.34 16.37
C TYR A 200 3.56 -5.37 16.99
N ARG A 201 4.86 -5.62 16.79
CA ARG A 201 5.95 -4.87 17.43
C ARG A 201 5.80 -3.35 17.33
N GLN A 202 5.49 -2.84 16.14
CA GLN A 202 5.35 -1.40 15.90
C GLN A 202 4.28 -0.73 16.79
N TRP A 203 3.23 -1.47 17.15
CA TRP A 203 2.18 -0.98 18.05
C TRP A 203 2.53 -1.24 19.51
N VAL A 204 3.02 -2.45 19.82
CA VAL A 204 3.38 -2.89 21.19
C VAL A 204 4.49 -2.02 21.79
N ASP A 205 5.43 -1.53 20.99
CA ASP A 205 6.51 -0.62 21.42
C ASP A 205 5.97 0.62 22.15
N SER A 206 4.75 1.09 21.82
CA SER A 206 4.13 2.23 22.50
C SER A 206 3.72 1.96 23.95
N PHE A 207 3.72 0.69 24.37
CA PHE A 207 3.43 0.24 25.74
C PHE A 207 4.67 -0.27 26.47
N VAL A 208 5.80 -0.41 25.76
CA VAL A 208 7.08 -0.78 26.36
C VAL A 208 7.70 0.44 27.05
N PRO A 209 8.23 0.31 28.28
CA PRO A 209 8.96 1.41 28.90
C PRO A 209 10.09 1.92 28.01
N SER A 210 10.19 3.24 27.87
CA SER A 210 11.18 3.86 26.97
C SER A 210 12.61 3.40 27.26
N GLY A 211 13.31 2.97 26.22
CA GLY A 211 14.68 2.45 26.29
C GLY A 211 14.77 0.97 26.69
N LYS A 212 13.64 0.26 26.79
CA LYS A 212 13.57 -1.19 27.09
C LYS A 212 13.03 -2.02 25.92
N GLU A 213 12.77 -1.42 24.77
CA GLU A 213 12.18 -2.05 23.59
C GLU A 213 13.03 -3.24 23.12
N GLU A 214 14.34 -3.04 22.89
CA GLU A 214 15.24 -4.12 22.45
C GLU A 214 15.36 -5.25 23.47
N ALA A 215 15.40 -4.93 24.77
CA ALA A 215 15.46 -5.92 25.84
C ALA A 215 14.17 -6.76 25.89
N TYR A 216 13.01 -6.10 25.74
CA TYR A 216 11.70 -6.76 25.69
C TYR A 216 11.62 -7.74 24.53
N TRP A 217 11.96 -7.31 23.31
CA TRP A 217 11.91 -8.18 22.14
C TRP A 217 12.93 -9.31 22.17
N ALA A 218 14.11 -9.10 22.78
CA ALA A 218 15.05 -10.19 23.00
C ALA A 218 14.49 -11.31 23.90
N CYS A 219 13.64 -10.98 24.86
CA CYS A 219 12.91 -11.96 25.68
C CYS A 219 11.80 -12.65 24.88
N VAL A 220 11.00 -11.89 24.11
CA VAL A 220 9.99 -12.46 23.19
C VAL A 220 10.64 -13.43 22.21
N ASP A 221 11.80 -13.08 21.64
CA ASP A 221 12.53 -13.91 20.69
C ASP A 221 12.99 -15.24 21.28
N LYS A 222 13.40 -15.24 22.55
CA LYS A 222 13.81 -16.44 23.28
C LYS A 222 12.65 -17.25 23.84
N GLY A 223 11.44 -16.66 23.90
CA GLY A 223 10.30 -17.24 24.61
C GLY A 223 10.52 -17.33 26.12
N ASP A 224 11.43 -16.51 26.67
CA ASP A 224 11.85 -16.58 28.06
C ASP A 224 11.94 -15.19 28.70
N PHE A 225 11.17 -15.03 29.77
CA PHE A 225 11.10 -13.83 30.59
C PHE A 225 11.57 -14.09 32.04
N GLU A 226 12.22 -15.22 32.34
CA GLU A 226 12.62 -15.60 33.71
C GLU A 226 13.35 -14.48 34.46
N GLY A 227 14.24 -13.75 33.77
CA GLY A 227 14.98 -12.60 34.31
C GLY A 227 14.32 -11.22 34.14
N GLU A 228 13.20 -11.13 33.40
CA GLU A 228 12.53 -9.88 33.02
C GLU A 228 11.00 -9.97 33.21
N LYS A 229 10.53 -10.79 34.17
CA LYS A 229 9.09 -11.00 34.44
C LYS A 229 8.38 -9.68 34.77
N ASP A 230 9.05 -8.80 35.51
CA ASP A 230 8.52 -7.47 35.85
C ASP A 230 8.33 -6.60 34.61
N LEU A 231 9.24 -6.68 33.63
CA LEU A 231 9.12 -5.96 32.37
C LEU A 231 7.91 -6.45 31.57
N LEU A 232 7.74 -7.77 31.44
CA LEU A 232 6.56 -8.36 30.80
C LEU A 232 5.28 -7.88 31.47
N MET A 233 5.16 -8.06 32.79
CA MET A 233 3.98 -7.66 33.57
C MET A 233 3.66 -6.17 33.44
N ARG A 234 4.67 -5.31 33.31
CA ARG A 234 4.49 -3.88 33.08
C ARG A 234 3.94 -3.58 31.69
N VAL A 235 4.45 -4.24 30.65
CA VAL A 235 3.92 -4.12 29.27
C VAL A 235 2.46 -4.58 29.23
N VAL A 236 2.16 -5.75 29.83
CA VAL A 236 0.78 -6.27 29.95
C VAL A 236 -0.14 -5.23 30.60
N SER A 237 0.30 -4.69 31.74
CA SER A 237 -0.49 -3.74 32.53
C SER A 237 -0.71 -2.43 31.80
N ASN A 238 0.30 -1.95 31.06
CA ASN A 238 0.18 -0.75 30.23
C ASN A 238 -0.84 -0.94 29.11
N VAL A 239 -0.81 -2.10 28.44
CA VAL A 239 -1.77 -2.46 27.40
C VAL A 239 -3.19 -2.53 27.97
N ILE A 240 -3.42 -3.34 29.00
CA ILE A 240 -4.74 -3.45 29.67
C ILE A 240 -5.23 -2.07 30.13
N GLY A 241 -4.36 -1.29 30.77
CA GLY A 241 -4.68 0.06 31.21
C GLY A 241 -5.09 0.98 30.05
N GLY A 242 -4.47 0.83 28.88
CA GLY A 242 -4.84 1.54 27.66
C GLY A 242 -6.26 1.23 27.19
N PHE A 243 -6.64 -0.06 27.19
CA PHE A 243 -7.99 -0.49 26.78
C PHE A 243 -9.10 0.03 27.70
N TYR A 244 -8.87 0.09 29.01
CA TYR A 244 -9.86 0.64 29.94
C TYR A 244 -9.93 2.17 29.93
N LYS A 245 -8.80 2.86 29.73
CA LYS A 245 -8.74 4.33 29.80
C LYS A 245 -9.09 5.01 28.48
N ALA A 246 -8.68 4.42 27.36
CA ALA A 246 -8.78 5.04 26.04
C ALA A 246 -8.96 4.00 24.92
N PRO A 247 -10.07 3.24 24.90
CA PRO A 247 -10.30 2.18 23.90
C PRO A 247 -10.31 2.72 22.45
N ALA A 248 -10.87 3.92 22.23
CA ALA A 248 -10.85 4.57 20.91
C ALA A 248 -9.44 4.90 20.44
N ARG A 249 -8.53 5.27 21.37
CA ARG A 249 -7.11 5.49 21.06
C ARG A 249 -6.45 4.21 20.57
N MET A 250 -6.71 3.08 21.23
CA MET A 250 -6.14 1.78 20.87
C MET A 250 -6.51 1.43 19.42
N GLN A 251 -7.79 1.53 19.08
CA GLN A 251 -8.27 1.27 17.71
C GLN A 251 -7.69 2.28 16.70
N ALA A 252 -7.66 3.57 17.05
CA ALA A 252 -7.14 4.62 16.17
C ALA A 252 -5.66 4.41 15.84
N GLN A 253 -4.84 4.00 16.80
CA GLN A 253 -3.42 3.71 16.59
C GLN A 253 -3.23 2.58 15.56
N VAL A 254 -3.99 1.49 15.68
CA VAL A 254 -3.89 0.36 14.74
C VAL A 254 -4.30 0.78 13.33
N ILE A 255 -5.42 1.50 13.19
CA ILE A 255 -5.88 2.02 11.89
C ILE A 255 -4.83 2.96 11.28
N TYR A 256 -4.20 3.79 12.10
CA TYR A 256 -3.18 4.74 11.65
C TYR A 256 -1.94 4.01 11.10
N LEU A 257 -1.44 3.01 11.83
CA LEU A 257 -0.29 2.20 11.39
C LEU A 257 -0.61 1.45 10.10
N ALA A 258 -1.77 0.79 10.05
CA ALA A 258 -2.17 0.03 8.89
C ALA A 258 -2.40 0.92 7.65
N TYR A 259 -2.95 2.12 7.84
CA TYR A 259 -3.08 3.10 6.76
C TYR A 259 -1.71 3.52 6.20
N SER A 260 -0.69 3.69 7.04
CA SER A 260 0.67 3.99 6.58
C SER A 260 1.17 2.90 5.63
N ALA A 261 1.05 1.63 6.01
CA ALA A 261 1.45 0.50 5.16
C ALA A 261 0.65 0.44 3.84
N ILE A 262 -0.65 0.73 3.88
CA ILE A 262 -1.51 0.79 2.68
C ILE A 262 -1.09 1.91 1.74
N ILE A 263 -0.76 3.10 2.26
CA ILE A 263 -0.32 4.23 1.43
C ILE A 263 1.03 3.95 0.78
N ASP A 264 1.96 3.34 1.51
CA ASP A 264 3.24 2.93 0.94
C ASP A 264 3.04 1.96 -0.23
N ALA A 265 2.17 0.95 -0.07
CA ALA A 265 1.86 0.01 -1.13
C ALA A 265 1.13 0.65 -2.31
N ARG A 266 0.18 1.55 -2.05
CA ARG A 266 -0.50 2.35 -3.08
C ARG A 266 0.50 3.20 -3.87
N GLN A 267 1.51 3.75 -3.21
CA GLN A 267 2.60 4.47 -3.87
C GLN A 267 3.41 3.53 -4.76
N GLN A 268 3.72 2.32 -4.29
CA GLN A 268 4.40 1.32 -5.14
C GLN A 268 3.56 0.88 -6.35
N CYS A 269 2.22 0.79 -6.23
CA CYS A 269 1.36 0.55 -7.38
C CYS A 269 1.47 1.67 -8.44
N LYS A 270 1.51 2.94 -8.00
CA LYS A 270 1.70 4.09 -8.90
C LYS A 270 3.09 4.09 -9.53
N GLU A 271 4.13 3.83 -8.75
CA GLU A 271 5.50 3.66 -9.23
C GLU A 271 5.61 2.58 -10.31
N PHE A 272 4.92 1.45 -10.12
CA PHE A 272 4.86 0.39 -11.13
C PHE A 272 4.23 0.88 -12.45
N LEU A 273 3.11 1.62 -12.39
CA LEU A 273 2.48 2.22 -13.58
C LEU A 273 3.41 3.20 -14.30
N VAL A 274 4.14 4.03 -13.54
CA VAL A 274 5.12 4.98 -14.10
C VAL A 274 6.26 4.24 -14.78
N GLY A 275 6.80 3.18 -14.16
CA GLY A 275 7.81 2.33 -14.77
C GLY A 275 7.32 1.68 -16.07
N MET A 276 6.11 1.13 -16.06
CA MET A 276 5.46 0.57 -17.25
C MET A 276 5.26 1.61 -18.36
N ALA A 277 4.83 2.82 -18.02
CA ALA A 277 4.65 3.92 -18.97
C ALA A 277 5.98 4.39 -19.57
N ALA A 278 7.05 4.42 -18.77
CA ALA A 278 8.40 4.76 -19.22
C ALA A 278 8.95 3.68 -20.17
N ILE A 279 8.76 2.38 -19.85
CA ILE A 279 9.12 1.27 -20.74
C ILE A 279 8.34 1.39 -22.06
N ASN A 280 7.03 1.61 -22.01
CA ASN A 280 6.20 1.78 -23.20
C ASN A 280 6.65 2.96 -24.07
N TYR A 281 6.95 4.11 -23.46
CA TYR A 281 7.53 5.26 -24.18
C TYR A 281 8.87 4.91 -24.83
N TRP A 282 9.74 4.21 -24.11
CA TRP A 282 11.04 3.77 -24.62
C TRP A 282 10.91 2.81 -25.81
N LEU A 283 9.87 1.95 -25.82
CA LEU A 283 9.56 1.07 -26.94
C LEU A 283 9.00 1.84 -28.15
N ILE A 284 8.30 2.95 -27.94
CA ILE A 284 7.73 3.78 -29.02
C ILE A 284 8.77 4.70 -29.65
N ARG A 285 9.73 5.21 -28.87
CA ARG A 285 10.71 6.19 -29.38
C ARG A 285 11.52 5.59 -30.54
N LYS A 286 11.58 6.31 -31.67
CA LYS A 286 12.49 5.99 -32.78
C LYS A 286 13.88 6.48 -32.40
N GLY A 287 14.91 5.64 -32.64
CA GLY A 287 16.28 5.86 -32.17
C GLY A 287 16.85 7.25 -32.51
N GLY A 288 17.73 7.77 -31.63
CA GLY A 288 18.45 9.03 -31.82
C GLY A 288 18.58 9.94 -30.59
N GLY A 289 18.00 9.59 -29.43
CA GLY A 289 18.12 10.37 -28.20
C GLY A 289 19.16 9.81 -27.24
N SER A 290 19.94 10.69 -26.58
CA SER A 290 20.91 10.34 -25.53
C SER A 290 20.25 9.95 -24.19
N GLU A 291 18.94 10.12 -24.06
CA GLU A 291 18.18 9.85 -22.83
C GLU A 291 18.16 8.33 -22.54
N SER A 292 18.60 7.92 -21.35
CA SER A 292 18.54 6.53 -20.89
C SER A 292 17.14 6.17 -20.36
N LEU A 293 16.82 4.88 -20.19
CA LEU A 293 15.56 4.46 -19.55
C LEU A 293 15.42 5.04 -18.13
N PRO A 294 16.47 5.03 -17.28
CA PRO A 294 16.45 5.73 -15.99
C PRO A 294 16.06 7.21 -16.08
N ASP A 295 16.56 7.94 -17.09
CA ASP A 295 16.24 9.36 -17.27
C ASP A 295 14.75 9.57 -17.60
N VAL A 296 14.18 8.69 -18.45
CA VAL A 296 12.74 8.71 -18.77
C VAL A 296 11.92 8.44 -17.52
N ILE A 297 12.29 7.44 -16.71
CA ILE A 297 11.61 7.12 -15.45
C ILE A 297 11.65 8.32 -14.51
N GLN A 298 12.81 8.96 -14.35
CA GLN A 298 12.95 10.12 -13.48
C GLN A 298 12.10 11.31 -13.96
N ARG A 299 12.05 11.55 -15.28
CA ARG A 299 11.17 12.55 -15.88
C ARG A 299 9.70 12.23 -15.61
N TYR A 300 9.30 10.97 -15.72
CA TYR A 300 7.91 10.54 -15.50
C TYR A 300 7.53 10.63 -14.02
N ARG A 301 8.46 10.35 -13.10
CA ARG A 301 8.27 10.56 -11.66
C ARG A 301 8.05 12.03 -11.26
N SER A 302 8.67 12.95 -12.02
CA SER A 302 8.68 14.37 -11.69
C SER A 302 7.29 14.97 -11.54
N GLN A 303 7.20 16.08 -10.79
CA GLN A 303 5.96 16.84 -10.65
C GLN A 303 5.38 17.34 -11.97
N ALA A 304 6.21 17.49 -13.00
CA ALA A 304 5.76 17.96 -14.31
C ALA A 304 4.97 16.89 -15.10
N VAL A 305 4.99 15.62 -14.67
CA VAL A 305 4.39 14.51 -15.43
C VAL A 305 3.39 13.71 -14.58
N PHE A 306 3.84 12.85 -13.66
CA PHE A 306 2.95 12.04 -12.82
C PHE A 306 3.02 12.39 -11.33
N ALA A 307 3.93 13.27 -10.93
CA ALA A 307 4.00 13.83 -9.58
C ALA A 307 3.87 12.74 -8.51
N VAL A 308 4.74 11.71 -8.60
CA VAL A 308 4.60 10.49 -7.81
C VAL A 308 4.61 10.79 -6.31
N ASP A 309 5.38 11.78 -5.88
CA ASP A 309 5.50 12.14 -4.47
C ASP A 309 4.41 13.11 -3.95
N SER A 310 3.63 13.75 -4.83
CA SER A 310 2.70 14.84 -4.42
C SER A 310 1.24 14.64 -4.82
N GLU A 311 0.92 13.91 -5.88
CA GLU A 311 -0.46 13.65 -6.33
C GLU A 311 -1.03 12.30 -5.80
N ILE A 312 -0.57 11.85 -4.63
CA ILE A 312 -1.14 10.70 -3.90
C ILE A 312 -1.81 11.19 -2.60
N ARG A 313 -2.40 12.39 -2.62
CA ARG A 313 -3.20 12.93 -1.52
C ARG A 313 -4.70 12.76 -1.71
#